data_AF-A0AAN0RLD6-F1
#
_entry.id   AF-A0AAN0RLD6-F1
#
_cell.length_a   1.000
_cell.length_b   1.000
_cell.length_c   1.000
_cell.angle_alpha   90.00
_cell.angle_beta   90.00
_cell.angle_gamma   90.00
#
_symmetry.space_group_name_H-M   'P 1'
#
loop_
_entity.id
_entity.type
_entity.pdbx_description
1 polymer ?
#
loop_
_entity_poly.entity_id
_entity_poly.type
_entity_poly.pdbx_seq_one_letter_code
_entity_poly.pdbx_strand_id
1 'polypeptide(L)'
;MIELHDHRIKRLKMRSMRRGIKEMDIILSHFAEIALERMTEEELVNYDLLLAENDHDLYSWVTGSAAAPAEFAPMIGQIVAGLQGPSV
;
A
#
# COMPACT_ATOMS: atom_id res chain seq x y z
N MET A 1 16.04 -15.19 8.01
CA MET A 1 16.70 -15.01 6.69
C MET A 1 16.66 -13.52 6.42
N ILE A 2 17.81 -12.83 6.38
CA ILE A 2 17.85 -11.36 6.20
C ILE A 2 17.59 -11.09 4.72
N GLU A 3 16.36 -10.71 4.36
CA GLU A 3 16.06 -10.19 3.03
C GLU A 3 16.74 -8.81 2.90
N LEU A 4 17.54 -8.61 1.86
CA LEU A 4 18.11 -7.30 1.56
C LEU A 4 16.96 -6.31 1.31
N HIS A 5 17.03 -5.13 1.91
CA HIS A 5 15.98 -4.10 1.87
C HIS A 5 15.51 -3.81 0.42
N ASP A 6 16.43 -3.72 -0.53
CA ASP A 6 16.14 -3.50 -1.95
C ASP A 6 15.33 -4.65 -2.60
N HIS A 7 15.61 -5.90 -2.20
CA HIS A 7 14.87 -7.05 -2.69
C HIS A 7 13.43 -7.02 -2.19
N ARG A 8 13.23 -6.60 -0.94
CA ARG A 8 11.91 -6.45 -0.34
C ARG A 8 11.10 -5.36 -1.04
N ILE A 9 11.68 -4.18 -1.25
CA ILE A 9 11.03 -3.09 -2.00
C ILE A 9 10.61 -3.58 -3.39
N LYS A 10 11.50 -4.25 -4.11
CA LYS A 10 11.20 -4.77 -5.46
C LYS A 10 10.05 -5.78 -5.42
N ARG A 11 10.03 -6.69 -4.44
CA ARG A 11 8.94 -7.65 -4.23
C ARG A 11 7.60 -6.95 -3.96
N LEU A 12 7.59 -5.94 -3.09
CA LEU A 12 6.40 -5.18 -2.73
C LEU A 12 5.87 -4.32 -3.89
N LYS A 13 6.75 -3.68 -4.67
CA LYS A 13 6.37 -2.99 -5.91
C LYS A 13 5.68 -3.95 -6.88
N MET A 14 6.25 -5.13 -7.13
CA MET A 14 5.63 -6.14 -8.00
C MET A 14 4.27 -6.64 -7.48
N ARG A 15 4.10 -6.81 -6.16
CA ARG A 15 2.81 -7.19 -5.56
C ARG A 15 1.76 -6.08 -5.64
N SER A 16 2.20 -4.82 -5.67
CA SER A 16 1.32 -3.64 -5.81
C SER A 16 0.75 -3.52 -7.22
N MET A 17 1.47 -4.02 -8.23
CA MET A 17 1.07 -4.02 -9.66
C MET A 17 0.27 -5.25 -10.11
N ARG A 18 -0.04 -6.18 -9.19
CA ARG A 18 -0.68 -7.47 -9.52
C ARG A 18 -1.91 -7.68 -8.65
N ARG A 19 -2.83 -6.72 -8.72
CA ARG A 19 -4.10 -6.73 -7.98
C ARG A 19 -5.21 -7.32 -8.86
N GLY A 20 -6.23 -7.87 -8.20
CA GLY A 20 -7.39 -8.50 -8.82
C GLY A 20 -8.38 -7.52 -9.44
N ILE A 21 -8.34 -6.24 -9.05
CA ILE A 21 -9.13 -5.16 -9.68
C ILE A 21 -8.23 -4.02 -10.14
N LYS A 22 -8.60 -3.38 -11.26
CA LYS A 22 -7.81 -2.35 -11.92
C LYS A 22 -7.63 -1.10 -11.06
N GLU A 23 -8.63 -0.75 -10.28
CA GLU A 23 -8.60 0.40 -9.38
C GLU A 23 -7.50 0.26 -8.33
N MET A 24 -7.43 -0.91 -7.68
CA MET A 24 -6.40 -1.18 -6.68
C MET A 24 -5.00 -1.29 -7.30
N ASP A 25 -4.90 -1.83 -8.51
CA ASP A 25 -3.65 -1.86 -9.27
C ASP A 25 -3.09 -0.44 -9.47
N ILE A 26 -3.92 0.50 -9.93
CA ILE A 26 -3.52 1.90 -10.16
C ILE A 26 -3.15 2.58 -8.83
N ILE A 27 -4.00 2.45 -7.81
CA ILE A 27 -3.82 3.11 -6.51
C ILE A 27 -2.51 2.64 -5.85
N LEU A 28 -2.33 1.32 -5.73
CA LEU A 28 -1.18 0.77 -5.02
C LEU A 28 0.11 0.89 -5.82
N SER A 29 0.06 0.80 -7.15
CA SER A 29 1.25 1.04 -7.98
C SER A 29 1.77 2.46 -7.81
N HIS A 30 0.88 3.46 -7.86
CA HIS A 30 1.27 4.86 -7.65
C HIS A 30 1.86 5.09 -6.26
N PHE A 31 1.18 4.60 -5.21
CA PHE A 31 1.67 4.71 -3.84
C PHE A 31 3.02 4.01 -3.66
N ALA A 32 3.18 2.82 -4.25
CA ALA A 32 4.40 2.02 -4.14
C ALA A 32 5.62 2.70 -4.79
N GLU A 33 5.42 3.47 -5.86
CA GLU A 33 6.50 4.23 -6.49
C GLU A 33 6.98 5.39 -5.63
N ILE A 34 6.08 6.10 -4.96
CA ILE A 34 6.41 7.32 -4.22
C ILE A 34 6.87 7.06 -2.77
N ALA A 35 6.34 6.00 -2.13
CA ALA A 35 6.48 5.82 -0.68
C ALA A 35 7.48 4.72 -0.28
N LEU A 36 7.53 3.59 -1.00
CA LEU A 36 8.27 2.39 -0.52
C LEU A 36 9.78 2.63 -0.34
N GLU A 37 10.39 3.51 -1.14
CA GLU A 37 11.82 3.83 -1.03
C GLU A 37 12.17 4.65 0.22
N ARG A 38 11.17 5.23 0.87
CA ARG A 38 11.31 6.08 2.07
C ARG A 38 10.81 5.41 3.33
N MET A 39 10.23 4.22 3.21
CA MET A 39 9.66 3.48 4.33
C MET A 39 10.73 2.80 5.17
N THR A 40 10.51 2.80 6.47
CA THR A 40 11.25 1.99 7.44
C THR A 40 10.93 0.51 7.29
N GLU A 41 11.74 -0.36 7.90
CA GLU A 41 11.50 -1.80 7.84
C GLU A 41 10.15 -2.22 8.45
N GLU A 42 9.72 -1.55 9.52
CA GLU A 42 8.42 -1.79 10.16
C GLU A 42 7.26 -1.39 9.24
N GLU A 43 7.38 -0.26 8.54
CA GLU A 43 6.38 0.17 7.55
C GLU A 43 6.29 -0.80 6.36
N LEU A 44 7.42 -1.31 5.90
CA LEU A 44 7.44 -2.35 4.85
C LEU A 44 6.82 -3.67 5.31
N VAL A 45 6.93 -4.03 6.60
CA VAL A 45 6.21 -5.18 7.19
C VAL A 45 4.71 -4.93 7.16
N ASN A 46 4.27 -3.78 7.67
CA ASN A 46 2.84 -3.45 7.71
C ASN A 46 2.24 -3.37 6.31
N TYR A 47 2.99 -2.84 5.33
CA TYR A 47 2.57 -2.82 3.94
C TYR A 47 2.49 -4.22 3.32
N ASP A 48 3.44 -5.11 3.62
CA ASP A 48 3.40 -6.51 3.15
C ASP A 48 2.17 -7.27 3.67
N LEU A 49 1.79 -7.01 4.94
CA LEU A 49 0.57 -7.52 5.56
C LEU A 49 -0.69 -6.95 4.90
N LEU A 50 -0.75 -5.63 4.70
CA LEU A 50 -1.85 -4.98 3.98
C LEU A 50 -2.06 -5.59 2.58
N LEU A 51 -0.96 -5.87 1.84
CA LEU A 51 -1.05 -6.47 0.51
C LEU A 51 -1.57 -7.92 0.50
N ALA A 52 -1.69 -8.57 1.65
CA ALA A 52 -2.32 -9.89 1.79
C ALA A 52 -3.85 -9.82 1.87
N GLU A 53 -4.42 -8.65 2.12
CA GLU A 53 -5.86 -8.43 2.18
C GLU A 53 -6.53 -8.47 0.80
N ASN A 54 -7.84 -8.70 0.80
CA ASN A 54 -8.65 -8.74 -0.41
C ASN A 54 -8.75 -7.35 -1.06
N ASP A 55 -8.72 -7.31 -2.40
CA ASP A 55 -8.80 -6.05 -3.15
C ASP A 55 -10.09 -5.26 -2.93
N HIS A 56 -11.23 -5.94 -2.76
CA HIS A 56 -12.49 -5.27 -2.47
C HIS A 56 -12.48 -4.62 -1.08
N ASP A 57 -11.88 -5.29 -0.09
CA ASP A 57 -11.75 -4.74 1.27
C ASP A 57 -10.81 -3.54 1.27
N LEU A 58 -9.64 -3.67 0.66
CA LEU A 58 -8.69 -2.56 0.49
C LEU A 58 -9.33 -1.37 -0.21
N TYR A 59 -10.07 -1.63 -1.30
CA TYR A 59 -10.78 -0.58 -2.02
C TYR A 59 -11.86 0.10 -1.16
N SER A 60 -12.60 -0.69 -0.37
CA SER A 60 -13.60 -0.16 0.54
C SER A 60 -12.99 0.74 1.62
N TRP A 61 -11.78 0.43 2.11
CA TRP A 61 -11.06 1.22 3.10
C TRP A 61 -10.49 2.51 2.50
N VAL A 62 -9.86 2.42 1.33
CA VAL A 62 -9.30 3.58 0.63
C VAL A 62 -10.40 4.58 0.22
N THR A 63 -11.57 4.09 -0.18
CA THR A 63 -12.73 4.94 -0.55
C THR A 63 -13.52 5.45 0.66
N GLY A 64 -13.22 4.97 1.88
CA GLY A 64 -13.98 5.30 3.08
C GLY A 64 -15.38 4.65 3.15
N SER A 65 -15.65 3.66 2.29
CA SER A 65 -16.91 2.90 2.30
C SER A 65 -17.00 1.94 3.49
N ALA A 66 -15.85 1.51 4.01
CA ALA A 66 -15.74 0.75 5.26
C ALA A 66 -14.54 1.25 6.09
N ALA A 67 -14.61 1.06 7.41
CA ALA A 67 -13.50 1.38 8.28
C ALA A 67 -12.39 0.32 8.16
N ALA A 68 -11.15 0.78 7.99
CA ALA A 68 -9.99 -0.10 8.03
C ALA A 68 -9.79 -0.65 9.46
N PRO A 69 -9.32 -1.90 9.61
CA PRO A 69 -8.82 -2.41 10.89
C PRO A 69 -7.77 -1.46 11.50
N ALA A 70 -7.71 -1.40 12.83
CA ALA A 70 -6.85 -0.46 13.54
C ALA A 70 -5.36 -0.58 13.16
N GLU A 71 -4.90 -1.79 12.83
CA GLU A 71 -3.54 -2.05 12.37
C GLU A 71 -3.24 -1.45 10.98
N PHE A 72 -4.23 -1.39 10.10
CA PHE A 72 -4.08 -0.89 8.73
C PHE A 72 -4.50 0.57 8.56
N ALA A 73 -5.26 1.13 9.51
CA ALA A 73 -5.75 2.50 9.45
C ALA A 73 -4.63 3.55 9.18
N PRO A 74 -3.43 3.47 9.81
CA PRO A 74 -2.34 4.40 9.49
C PRO A 74 -1.85 4.26 8.04
N MET A 75 -1.70 3.02 7.55
CA MET A 75 -1.23 2.75 6.19
C MET A 75 -2.25 3.18 5.13
N ILE A 76 -3.54 2.91 5.36
CA ILE A 76 -4.63 3.40 4.51
C ILE A 76 -4.64 4.93 4.49
N GLY A 77 -4.42 5.59 5.63
CA GLY A 77 -4.28 7.04 5.71
C GLY A 77 -3.15 7.57 4.83
N GLN A 78 -1.98 6.92 4.85
CA GLN A 78 -0.86 7.28 3.96
C GLN A 78 -1.19 7.07 2.48
N ILE A 79 -1.86 5.96 2.13
CA ILE A 79 -2.28 5.68 0.76
C ILE A 79 -3.25 6.76 0.27
N VAL A 80 -4.28 7.08 1.05
CA VAL A 80 -5.27 8.12 0.72
C VAL A 80 -4.61 9.49 0.59
N ALA A 81 -3.69 9.83 1.50
CA ALA A 81 -2.92 11.08 1.41
C ALA A 81 -2.05 11.13 0.14
N GLY A 82 -1.45 10.02 -0.27
CA GLY A 82 -0.67 9.92 -1.51
C GLY A 82 -1.49 10.05 -2.79
N LEU A 83 -2.80 9.78 -2.75
CA LEU A 83 -3.71 10.00 -3.87
C LEU A 83 -4.09 11.47 -4.06
N GLN A 84 -4.03 12.26 -2.98
CA GLN A 84 -4.20 13.70 -3.05
C GLN A 84 -2.84 14.27 -3.50
N GLY A 85 -2.71 14.57 -4.80
CA GLY A 85 -1.54 15.28 -5.33
C GLY A 85 -1.25 16.56 -4.53
N PRO A 86 -0.03 17.14 -4.61
CA PRO A 86 0.33 18.31 -3.83
C PRO A 86 -0.76 19.36 -4.03
N SER A 87 -1.46 19.70 -2.94
CA SER A 87 -2.45 20.75 -2.95
C SER A 87 -1.76 22.01 -3.46
N VAL A 88 -2.13 22.44 -4.66
CA VAL A 88 -1.61 23.63 -5.33
C VAL A 88 -1.92 24.86 -4.48
#